data_AF-A0A249DX45-F1
#
_entry.id   AF-A0A249DX45-F1
#
_cell.length_a   1.000
_cell.length_b   1.000
_cell.length_c   1.000
_cell.angle_alpha   90.00
_cell.angle_beta   90.00
_cell.angle_gamma   90.00
#
_symmetry.space_group_name_H-M   'P 1'
#
loop_
_entity.id
_entity.type
_entity.pdbx_description
1 polymer ?
#
loop_
_entity_poly.entity_id
_entity_poly.type
_entity_poly.pdbx_seq_one_letter_code
_entity_poly.pdbx_strand_id
1 'polypeptide(L)'
;MGQVAFDALQASEELENAGISREQARAISLVVRRSHEVAGVATKADIVEVNRNIADVRKDLSAEIADVRKDLSAEIADVRKDLSAEIADVRKDLSAEITNVRKDMEITRKDLQLEMSGIRSEQKLIRWMLGAGILGILSLVVKAFLIPVL
;
A
#
# COMPACT_ATOMS: atom_id res chain seq x y z
N MET A 1 52.23 -0.55 18.07
CA MET A 1 53.22 -1.58 18.42
C MET A 1 54.01 -1.86 17.16
N GLY A 2 55.29 -1.48 17.14
CA GLY A 2 56.12 -1.56 15.93
C GLY A 2 56.27 -3.00 15.47
N GLN A 3 56.30 -3.23 14.15
CA GLN A 3 56.87 -4.45 13.61
C GLN A 3 58.27 -4.59 14.20
N VAL A 4 58.48 -5.62 15.01
CA VAL A 4 59.85 -6.00 15.36
C VAL A 4 60.38 -6.70 14.12
N ALA A 5 61.01 -5.92 13.24
CA ALA A 5 61.71 -6.46 12.09
C ALA A 5 62.72 -7.50 12.57
N PHE A 6 62.81 -8.64 11.89
CA PHE A 6 63.78 -9.67 12.23
C PHE A 6 65.20 -9.09 12.09
N ASP A 7 65.88 -8.88 13.22
CA ASP A 7 67.25 -8.40 13.24
C ASP A 7 68.20 -9.55 12.91
N ALA A 8 68.57 -9.62 11.64
CA ALA A 8 69.45 -10.68 11.13
C ALA A 8 70.89 -10.61 11.70
N LEU A 9 71.32 -9.45 12.20
CA LEU A 9 72.63 -9.29 12.83
C LEU A 9 72.59 -9.85 14.24
N GLN A 10 71.63 -9.41 15.06
CA GLN A 10 71.44 -9.93 16.41
C GLN A 10 71.22 -11.45 16.39
N ALA A 11 70.37 -11.95 15.47
CA ALA A 11 70.14 -13.37 15.32
C ALA A 11 71.42 -14.14 14.92
N SER A 12 72.30 -13.54 14.10
CA SER A 12 73.57 -14.19 13.76
C SER A 12 74.56 -14.23 14.94
N GLU A 13 74.60 -13.19 15.77
CA GLU A 13 75.43 -13.13 16.98
C GLU A 13 74.96 -14.14 18.04
N GLU A 14 73.65 -14.29 18.23
CA GLU A 14 73.08 -15.30 19.12
C GLU A 14 73.42 -16.73 18.67
N LEU A 15 73.40 -17.00 17.36
CA LEU A 15 73.80 -18.29 16.79
C LEU A 15 75.31 -18.54 16.92
N GLU A 16 76.16 -17.52 16.72
CA GLU A 16 77.61 -17.59 16.97
C GLU A 16 77.89 -17.95 18.44
N ASN A 17 77.21 -17.29 19.39
CA ASN A 17 77.34 -17.56 20.82
C ASN A 17 76.81 -18.95 21.24
N ALA A 18 75.89 -19.53 20.46
CA ALA A 18 75.41 -20.89 20.63
C ALA A 18 76.36 -21.97 20.04
N GLY A 19 77.49 -21.57 19.46
CA GLY A 19 78.52 -22.47 18.93
C GLY A 19 78.38 -22.79 17.44
N ILE A 20 77.53 -22.08 16.70
CA ILE A 20 77.43 -22.19 15.23
C ILE A 20 78.55 -21.35 14.60
N SER A 21 79.16 -21.81 13.50
CA SER A 21 80.17 -21.01 12.80
C SER A 21 79.59 -19.70 12.27
N ARG A 22 80.39 -18.65 12.22
CA ARG A 22 80.00 -17.33 11.70
C ARG A 22 79.38 -17.39 10.30
N GLU A 23 79.92 -18.23 9.41
CA GLU A 23 79.37 -18.42 8.07
C GLU A 23 77.98 -19.07 8.10
N GLN A 24 77.80 -20.09 8.95
CA GLN A 24 76.54 -20.80 9.10
C GLN A 24 75.47 -19.93 9.79
N ALA A 25 75.83 -19.20 10.85
CA ALA A 25 74.96 -18.28 11.57
C ALA A 25 74.39 -17.19 10.65
N ARG A 26 75.23 -16.60 9.81
CA ARG A 26 74.82 -15.62 8.78
C ARG A 26 73.93 -16.24 7.70
N ALA A 27 74.26 -17.45 7.23
CA ALA A 27 73.45 -18.14 6.24
C ALA A 27 72.04 -18.42 6.77
N ILE A 28 71.92 -18.90 8.01
CA ILE A 28 70.65 -19.19 8.68
C ILE A 28 69.85 -17.90 8.88
N SER A 29 70.45 -16.83 9.43
CA SER A 29 69.74 -15.57 9.66
C SER A 29 69.26 -14.93 8.35
N LEU A 30 70.03 -15.02 7.27
CA LEU A 30 69.64 -14.54 5.94
C LEU A 30 68.51 -15.37 5.30
N VAL A 31 68.45 -16.68 5.55
CA VAL A 31 67.36 -17.53 5.06
C VAL A 31 66.08 -17.21 5.82
N VAL A 32 66.13 -17.11 7.16
CA VAL A 32 64.97 -16.74 7.99
C VAL A 32 64.44 -15.35 7.65
N ARG A 33 65.32 -14.36 7.49
CA ARG A 33 64.92 -13.00 7.06
C ARG A 33 64.21 -13.03 5.72
N ARG A 34 64.77 -13.73 4.73
CA ARG A 34 64.14 -13.87 3.41
C ARG A 34 62.80 -14.60 3.46
N SER A 35 62.65 -15.62 4.31
CA SER A 35 61.35 -16.28 4.51
C SER A 35 60.28 -15.32 5.06
N HIS A 36 60.65 -14.34 5.88
CA HIS A 36 59.74 -13.31 6.39
C HIS A 36 59.53 -12.13 5.44
N GLU A 37 60.52 -11.78 4.59
CA GLU A 37 60.40 -10.70 3.58
C GLU A 37 59.60 -11.13 2.34
N VAL A 38 59.65 -12.41 1.96
CA VAL A 38 58.96 -12.94 0.76
C VAL A 38 57.50 -13.29 1.04
N ALA A 39 57.16 -13.56 2.30
CA ALA A 39 55.79 -13.82 2.70
C ALA A 39 55.07 -12.48 2.93
N GLY A 40 54.15 -12.10 2.04
CA GLY A 40 53.22 -10.99 2.24
C GLY A 40 52.26 -11.27 3.41
N VAL A 41 52.78 -11.24 4.63
CA VAL A 41 52.05 -11.62 5.84
C VAL A 41 51.25 -10.44 6.37
N ALA A 42 49.95 -10.64 6.54
CA ALA A 42 49.12 -9.72 7.29
C ALA A 42 49.63 -9.62 8.73
N THR A 43 49.83 -8.39 9.17
CA THR A 43 50.25 -8.04 10.52
C THR A 43 49.05 -7.90 11.44
N LYS A 44 49.30 -7.83 12.75
CA LYS A 44 48.25 -7.47 13.71
C LYS A 44 47.65 -6.08 13.43
N ALA A 45 48.41 -5.16 12.84
CA ALA A 45 47.92 -3.83 12.48
C ALA A 45 46.86 -3.94 11.37
N ASP A 46 47.11 -4.75 10.35
CA ASP A 46 46.16 -4.98 9.24
C ASP A 46 44.86 -5.60 9.75
N ILE A 47 44.93 -6.54 10.70
CA ILE A 47 43.74 -7.12 11.34
C ILE A 47 42.95 -6.06 12.11
N VAL A 48 43.63 -5.17 12.84
CA VAL A 48 42.99 -4.08 13.58
C VAL A 48 42.33 -3.09 12.61
N GLU A 49 42.96 -2.77 11.50
CA GLU A 49 42.38 -1.93 10.45
C GLU A 49 41.14 -2.57 9.83
N VAL A 50 41.22 -3.85 9.43
CA VAL A 50 40.06 -4.59 8.92
C VAL A 50 38.92 -4.62 9.93
N ASN A 51 39.21 -4.83 11.22
CA ASN A 51 38.18 -4.80 12.26
C ASN A 51 37.53 -3.42 12.41
N ARG A 52 38.29 -2.32 12.26
CA ARG A 52 37.73 -0.96 12.25
C ARG A 52 36.83 -0.77 11.03
N ASN A 53 37.31 -1.13 9.84
CA ASN A 53 36.52 -1.03 8.61
C ASN A 53 35.22 -1.84 8.71
N ILE A 54 35.26 -3.05 9.29
CA ILE A 54 34.07 -3.85 9.55
C ILE A 54 33.12 -3.17 10.53
N ALA A 55 33.64 -2.54 11.60
CA ALA A 55 32.82 -1.82 12.57
C ALA A 55 32.15 -0.60 11.93
N ASP A 56 32.87 0.15 11.10
CA ASP A 56 32.35 1.31 10.39
C ASP A 56 31.26 0.90 9.39
N VAL A 57 31.52 -0.10 8.54
CA VAL A 57 30.51 -0.65 7.61
C VAL A 57 29.27 -1.15 8.35
N ARG A 58 29.42 -1.81 9.50
CA ARG A 58 28.27 -2.25 10.32
C ARG A 58 27.46 -1.08 10.85
N LYS A 59 28.12 0.00 11.25
CA LYS A 59 27.48 1.22 11.75
C LYS A 59 26.71 1.91 10.63
N ASP A 60 27.32 2.06 9.46
CA ASP A 60 26.71 2.69 8.29
C ASP A 60 25.48 1.89 7.83
N LEU A 61 25.61 0.56 7.70
CA LEU A 61 24.48 -0.30 7.34
C LEU A 61 23.36 -0.24 8.38
N SER A 62 23.69 -0.14 9.67
CA SER A 62 22.67 -0.01 10.73
C SER A 62 21.92 1.32 10.61
N ALA A 63 22.62 2.41 10.24
CA ALA A 63 22.00 3.70 10.00
C ALA A 63 21.09 3.67 8.75
N GLU A 64 21.57 3.12 7.63
CA GLU A 64 20.78 2.97 6.41
C GLU A 64 19.51 2.12 6.64
N ILE A 65 19.62 1.02 7.39
CA ILE A 65 18.45 0.20 7.76
C ILE A 65 17.46 1.00 8.62
N ALA A 66 17.94 1.85 9.53
CA ALA A 66 17.07 2.68 10.36
C ALA A 66 16.34 3.74 9.52
N ASP A 67 17.04 4.36 8.57
CA ASP A 67 16.47 5.35 7.66
C ASP A 67 15.42 4.71 6.73
N VAL A 68 15.73 3.57 6.10
CA VAL A 68 14.76 2.83 5.27
C VAL A 68 13.52 2.43 6.08
N ARG A 69 13.68 1.99 7.33
CA ARG A 69 12.54 1.67 8.20
C ARG A 69 11.68 2.90 8.51
N LYS A 70 12.30 4.05 8.71
CA LYS A 70 11.61 5.32 8.98
C LYS A 70 10.83 5.76 7.75
N ASP A 71 11.46 5.74 6.57
CA ASP A 71 10.84 6.13 5.31
C ASP A 71 9.65 5.23 4.98
N LEU A 72 9.83 3.89 5.08
CA LEU A 72 8.73 2.95 4.87
C LEU A 72 7.59 3.15 5.88
N SER A 73 7.89 3.51 7.12
CA SER A 73 6.86 3.81 8.12
C SER A 73 6.07 5.07 7.77
N ALA A 74 6.73 6.08 7.22
CA ALA A 74 6.09 7.31 6.73
C ALA A 74 5.20 7.02 5.51
N GLU A 75 5.72 6.29 4.52
CA GLU A 75 4.93 5.89 3.33
C GLU A 75 3.69 5.07 3.71
N ILE A 76 3.81 4.13 4.66
CA ILE A 76 2.65 3.38 5.16
C ILE A 76 1.62 4.30 5.83
N ALA A 77 2.07 5.32 6.56
CA ALA A 77 1.17 6.28 7.20
C ALA A 77 0.43 7.14 6.16
N ASP A 78 1.13 7.58 5.11
CA ASP A 78 0.55 8.36 4.02
C ASP A 78 -0.47 7.54 3.23
N VAL A 79 -0.13 6.31 2.82
CA VAL A 79 -1.07 5.40 2.15
C VAL A 79 -2.32 5.13 2.99
N ARG A 80 -2.18 4.96 4.31
CA ARG A 80 -3.34 4.80 5.22
C ARG A 80 -4.22 6.03 5.27
N LYS A 81 -3.62 7.22 5.25
CA LYS A 81 -4.34 8.49 5.25
C LYS A 81 -5.12 8.68 3.94
N ASP A 82 -4.48 8.42 2.81
CA ASP A 82 -5.09 8.53 1.49
C ASP A 82 -6.27 7.55 1.34
N LEU A 83 -6.06 6.28 1.72
CA LEU A 83 -7.15 5.28 1.70
C LEU A 83 -8.31 5.67 2.62
N SER A 84 -8.02 6.28 3.78
CA SER A 84 -9.07 6.75 4.68
C SER A 84 -9.88 7.90 4.07
N ALA A 85 -9.22 8.79 3.34
CA ALA A 85 -9.88 9.89 2.62
C ALA A 85 -10.75 9.35 1.47
N GLU A 86 -10.22 8.44 0.66
CA GLU A 86 -10.97 7.81 -0.44
C GLU A 86 -12.22 7.06 0.07
N ILE A 87 -12.10 6.33 1.19
CA ILE A 87 -13.26 5.67 1.81
C ILE A 87 -14.31 6.69 2.27
N ALA A 88 -13.88 7.84 2.81
CA ALA A 88 -14.79 8.89 3.24
C ALA A 88 -15.53 9.52 2.06
N ASP A 89 -14.82 9.76 0.95
CA ASP A 89 -15.41 10.30 -0.28
C ASP A 89 -16.41 9.32 -0.91
N VAL A 90 -16.05 8.03 -1.04
CA VAL A 90 -16.99 7.00 -1.52
C VAL A 90 -18.25 6.90 -0.65
N ARG A 91 -18.11 7.00 0.69
CA ARG A 91 -19.27 7.01 1.59
C ARG A 91 -20.16 8.24 1.38
N LYS A 92 -19.57 9.40 1.14
CA LYS A 92 -20.29 10.65 0.87
C LYS A 92 -21.05 10.56 -0.46
N ASP A 93 -20.40 10.06 -1.50
CA ASP A 93 -21.00 9.90 -2.82
C ASP A 93 -22.16 8.91 -2.78
N LEU A 94 -21.98 7.75 -2.14
CA LEU A 94 -23.05 6.78 -1.96
C LEU A 94 -24.24 7.34 -1.16
N SER A 95 -23.96 8.17 -0.14
CA SER A 95 -25.02 8.83 0.65
C SER A 95 -25.81 9.83 -0.20
N ALA A 96 -25.13 10.57 -1.08
CA ALA A 96 -25.75 11.48 -2.02
C ALA A 96 -26.60 10.72 -3.06
N GLU A 97 -26.08 9.62 -3.60
CA GLU A 97 -26.79 8.77 -4.57
C GLU A 97 -28.05 8.15 -3.96
N ILE A 98 -27.98 7.61 -2.73
CA ILE A 98 -29.16 7.11 -2.00
C ILE A 98 -30.21 8.22 -1.80
N THR A 99 -29.76 9.45 -1.51
CA THR A 99 -30.67 10.58 -1.35
C THR A 99 -31.36 10.95 -2.66
N ASN A 100 -30.63 10.91 -3.78
CA ASN A 100 -31.19 11.16 -5.10
C ASN A 100 -32.21 10.08 -5.50
N VAL A 101 -31.86 8.80 -5.34
CA VAL A 101 -32.79 7.69 -5.60
C VAL A 101 -34.07 7.82 -4.77
N ARG A 102 -33.97 8.21 -3.49
CA ARG A 102 -35.16 8.45 -2.65
C ARG A 102 -36.05 9.58 -3.18
N LYS A 103 -35.45 10.66 -3.69
CA LYS A 103 -36.20 11.77 -4.30
C LYS A 103 -36.88 11.31 -5.59
N ASP A 104 -36.17 10.59 -6.43
CA ASP A 104 -36.72 10.06 -7.70
C ASP A 104 -37.91 9.13 -7.42
N MET A 105 -37.78 8.23 -6.43
CA MET A 105 -38.89 7.38 -5.98
C MET A 105 -40.08 8.18 -5.45
N GLU A 106 -39.86 9.28 -4.73
CA GLU A 106 -40.94 10.16 -4.25
C GLU A 106 -41.67 10.84 -5.42
N ILE A 107 -40.92 11.31 -6.42
CA ILE A 107 -41.47 11.90 -7.64
C ILE A 107 -42.30 10.85 -8.39
N THR A 108 -41.74 9.68 -8.68
CA THR A 108 -42.46 8.59 -9.36
C THR A 108 -43.74 8.20 -8.59
N ARG A 109 -43.70 8.16 -7.25
CA ARG A 109 -44.89 7.88 -6.44
C ARG A 109 -45.95 8.97 -6.59
N LYS A 110 -45.57 10.25 -6.61
CA LYS A 110 -46.49 11.37 -6.81
C LYS A 110 -47.13 11.32 -8.20
N ASP A 111 -46.34 11.05 -9.23
CA ASP A 111 -46.84 10.92 -10.60
C ASP A 111 -47.86 9.78 -10.72
N LEU A 112 -47.55 8.61 -10.17
CA LEU A 112 -48.50 7.49 -10.10
C LEU A 112 -49.79 7.84 -9.34
N GLN A 113 -49.70 8.62 -8.25
CA GLN A 113 -50.89 9.06 -7.52
C GLN A 113 -51.76 10.01 -8.34
N LEU A 114 -51.14 10.90 -9.12
CA LEU A 114 -51.83 11.81 -10.02
C LEU A 114 -52.54 11.05 -11.14
N GLU A 115 -51.84 10.14 -11.83
CA GLU A 115 -52.42 9.29 -12.88
C GLU A 115 -53.61 8.48 -12.35
N MET A 116 -53.47 7.85 -11.18
CA MET A 116 -54.55 7.09 -10.55
C MET A 116 -55.75 7.98 -10.18
N SER A 117 -55.51 9.23 -9.80
CA SER A 117 -56.58 10.20 -9.55
C SER A 117 -57.30 10.58 -10.84
N GLY A 118 -56.54 10.81 -11.92
CA GLY A 118 -57.07 11.04 -13.27
C GLY A 118 -57.97 9.90 -13.72
N ILE A 119 -57.47 8.67 -13.70
CA ILE A 119 -58.23 7.47 -14.07
C ILE A 119 -59.51 7.32 -13.23
N ARG A 120 -59.46 7.56 -11.91
CA ARG A 120 -60.66 7.51 -11.07
C ARG A 120 -61.70 8.56 -11.47
N SER A 121 -61.26 9.75 -11.87
CA SER A 121 -62.15 10.81 -12.33
C SER A 121 -62.81 10.47 -13.67
N GLU A 122 -62.05 9.92 -14.61
CA GLU A 122 -62.56 9.43 -15.90
C GLU A 122 -63.55 8.28 -15.72
N GLN A 123 -63.25 7.33 -14.84
CA GLN A 123 -64.16 6.22 -14.50
C GLN A 123 -65.48 6.72 -13.91
N LYS A 124 -65.46 7.75 -13.05
CA LYS A 124 -66.68 8.38 -12.54
C LYS A 124 -67.48 9.02 -13.68
N LEU A 125 -66.82 9.76 -14.57
CA LEU A 125 -67.46 10.41 -15.70
C LEU A 125 -68.13 9.39 -16.63
N ILE A 126 -67.43 8.31 -16.98
CA ILE A 126 -67.97 7.22 -17.81
C ILE A 126 -69.19 6.59 -17.14
N ARG A 127 -69.14 6.30 -15.84
CA ARG A 127 -70.30 5.76 -15.10
C ARG A 127 -71.50 6.70 -15.16
N TRP A 128 -71.30 8.01 -15.01
CA TRP A 128 -72.35 9.02 -15.16
C TRP A 128 -72.93 9.06 -16.58
N MET A 129 -72.07 9.05 -17.61
CA MET A 129 -72.49 9.05 -19.01
C MET A 129 -73.31 7.81 -19.37
N LEU A 130 -72.87 6.62 -18.92
CA LEU A 130 -73.61 5.37 -19.12
C LEU A 130 -74.97 5.41 -18.44
N GLY A 131 -75.05 5.90 -17.19
CA GLY A 131 -76.32 6.05 -16.47
C GLY A 131 -77.29 7.01 -17.17
N ALA A 132 -76.81 8.18 -17.59
CA ALA A 132 -77.62 9.15 -18.35
C ALA A 132 -78.06 8.58 -19.71
N GLY A 133 -77.18 7.85 -20.40
CA GLY A 133 -77.49 7.19 -21.67
C GLY A 133 -78.59 6.14 -21.54
N ILE A 134 -78.52 5.28 -20.53
CA ILE A 134 -79.57 4.27 -20.24
C ILE A 134 -80.92 4.95 -19.95
N LEU A 135 -80.92 6.00 -19.11
CA LEU A 135 -82.13 6.77 -18.81
C LEU A 135 -82.72 7.43 -20.08
N GLY A 136 -81.87 7.98 -20.94
CA GLY A 136 -82.29 8.57 -22.22
C GLY A 136 -82.94 7.54 -23.16
N ILE A 137 -82.33 6.36 -23.29
CA ILE A 137 -82.90 5.26 -24.09
C ILE A 137 -84.25 4.80 -23.50
N LEU A 138 -84.33 4.63 -22.19
CA LEU A 138 -85.57 4.25 -21.51
C LEU A 138 -86.70 5.26 -21.77
N SER A 139 -86.40 6.56 -21.71
CA SER A 139 -87.36 7.61 -22.01
C SER A 139 -87.89 7.53 -23.46
N LEU A 140 -87.04 7.22 -24.43
CA LEU A 140 -87.45 7.05 -25.84
C LEU A 140 -88.35 5.82 -26.02
N VAL A 141 -88.04 4.71 -25.34
CA VAL A 141 -88.86 3.50 -25.36
C VAL A 141 -90.25 3.77 -24.78
N VAL A 142 -90.34 4.43 -23.62
CA VAL A 142 -91.63 4.81 -23.03
C VAL A 142 -92.43 5.70 -23.98
N LYS A 143 -91.79 6.72 -24.56
CA LYS A 143 -92.44 7.63 -25.51
C LYS A 143 -92.95 6.91 -26.77
N ALA A 144 -92.17 5.97 -27.30
CA ALA A 144 -92.49 5.26 -28.54
C ALA A 144 -93.58 4.19 -28.37
N PHE A 145 -93.60 3.47 -27.23
CA PHE A 145 -94.45 2.29 -27.05
C PHE A 145 -95.60 2.44 -26.05
N LEU A 146 -95.50 3.32 -25.03
CA LEU A 146 -96.52 3.45 -23.99
C LEU A 146 -97.46 4.66 -24.19
N ILE A 147 -96.97 5.75 -24.79
CA ILE A 147 -97.78 6.96 -25.03
C ILE A 147 -98.87 6.79 -26.11
N PRO A 148 -98.68 6.09 -27.25
CA PRO A 148 -99.73 5.99 -28.27
C PRO A 148 -100.94 5.11 -27.88
N VAL A 149 -100.97 4.54 -26.68
CA VAL A 149 -102.06 3.66 -26.18
C VAL A 149 -102.94 4.36 -25.11
N LEU A 150 -102.61 5.60 -24.72
CA LEU A 150 -103.49 6.50 -23.93
C LEU A 150 -104.10 7.58 -24.83
#